data_AF-A0A6P4J5T8-F1
#
_entry.id   AF-A0A6P4J5T8-F1
#
_cell.length_a   1.000
_cell.length_b   1.000
_cell.length_c   1.000
_cell.angle_alpha   90.00
_cell.angle_beta   90.00
_cell.angle_gamma   90.00
#
_symmetry.space_group_name_H-M   'P 1'
#
loop_
_entity.id
_entity.type
_entity.pdbx_description
1 polymer ?
#
loop_
_entity_poly.entity_id
_entity_poly.type
_entity_poly.pdbx_seq_one_letter_code
_entity_poly.pdbx_strand_id
1 'polypeptide(L)'
;MKLDFTMNDRHNLRFQALYGALVPQIARQVPFTEPEVSCLLLIYYKYSLQNGPTSRQITNTQFGKIVIGFQQLYDMDAVDRIVTLITGDRKYVKPMEFIQFMTIIMTRDIERKMEFAYMVYDKFDLGINREIISNAVEKFFPGDDDEVLEMRLDMVEFLILKFDEDQDGVITFEEYKSVVMHQPHLLEFLGPIFPSDDIRQVIAYCTAIYSHIPELSSM
;
A
#
# COMPACT_ATOMS: atom_id res chain seq x y z
N MET A 1 16.73 15.19 21.97
CA MET A 1 17.16 13.77 21.91
C MET A 1 17.51 13.45 20.47
N LYS A 2 18.66 12.82 20.20
CA LYS A 2 19.05 12.42 18.85
C LYS A 2 18.32 11.13 18.49
N LEU A 3 17.35 11.21 17.58
CA LEU A 3 16.50 10.06 17.19
C LEU A 3 17.26 9.03 16.35
N ASP A 4 18.31 9.44 15.64
CA ASP A 4 19.03 8.59 14.70
C ASP A 4 20.51 8.99 14.61
N PHE A 5 21.39 7.99 14.69
CA PHE A 5 22.83 8.21 14.73
C PHE A 5 23.44 8.62 13.39
N THR A 6 22.79 8.34 12.26
CA THR A 6 23.26 8.71 10.92
C THR A 6 22.97 10.18 10.58
N MET A 7 22.21 10.89 11.42
CA MET A 7 21.89 12.31 11.24
C MET A 7 22.84 13.20 12.04
N ASN A 8 23.39 14.25 11.41
CA ASN A 8 24.15 15.27 12.14
C ASN A 8 23.24 16.31 12.81
N ASP A 9 23.79 17.14 13.70
CA ASP A 9 23.01 18.09 14.50
C ASP A 9 22.24 19.10 13.63
N ARG A 10 22.83 19.53 12.52
CA ARG A 10 22.17 20.44 11.56
C ARG A 10 20.91 19.81 10.97
N HIS A 11 20.98 18.54 10.56
CA HIS A 11 19.83 17.83 10.03
C HIS A 11 18.79 17.52 11.10
N ASN A 12 19.21 17.23 12.34
CA ASN A 12 18.28 17.06 13.47
C ASN A 12 17.49 18.34 13.77
N LEU A 13 18.17 19.48 13.84
CA LEU A 13 17.51 20.79 14.03
C LEU A 13 16.53 21.09 12.89
N ARG A 14 16.93 20.80 11.65
CA ARG A 14 16.05 20.99 10.50
C ARG A 14 14.85 20.05 10.51
N PHE A 15 15.04 18.78 10.87
CA PHE A 15 13.94 17.82 11.03
C PHE A 15 12.93 18.34 12.07
N GLN A 16 13.41 18.76 13.24
CA GLN A 16 12.57 19.36 14.28
C GLN A 16 11.82 20.60 13.80
N ALA A 17 12.49 21.49 13.05
CA ALA A 17 11.86 22.69 12.49
C ALA A 17 10.78 22.39 11.44
N LEU A 18 10.94 21.32 10.64
CA LEU A 18 9.98 20.94 9.60
C LEU A 18 8.81 20.13 10.13
N TYR A 19 9.06 19.20 11.06
CA TYR A 19 8.11 18.16 11.43
C TYR A 19 7.68 18.19 12.90
N GLY A 20 8.36 18.95 13.77
CA GLY A 20 8.09 18.94 15.21
C GLY A 20 6.64 19.30 15.56
N ALA A 21 6.04 20.27 14.87
CA ALA A 21 4.63 20.61 15.04
C ALA A 21 3.67 19.64 14.30
N LEU A 22 4.17 18.94 13.27
CA LEU A 22 3.37 18.03 12.45
C LEU A 22 3.19 16.67 13.13
N VAL A 23 4.18 16.18 13.88
CA VAL A 23 4.13 14.90 14.62
C VAL A 23 2.85 14.77 15.46
N PRO A 24 2.55 15.65 16.42
CA PRO A 24 1.34 15.52 17.25
C PRO A 24 0.04 15.73 16.45
N GLN A 25 0.09 16.44 15.31
CA GLN A 25 -1.08 16.63 14.44
C GLN A 25 -1.40 15.35 13.67
N ILE A 26 -0.37 14.67 13.15
CA ILE A 26 -0.53 13.40 12.43
C ILE A 26 -0.91 12.28 13.40
N ALA A 27 -0.25 12.17 14.55
CA ALA A 27 -0.50 11.09 15.53
C ALA A 27 -1.96 11.06 16.05
N ARG A 28 -2.70 12.17 15.98
CA ARG A 28 -4.14 12.22 16.31
C ARG A 28 -5.06 11.64 15.25
N GLN A 29 -4.54 11.41 14.03
CA GLN A 29 -5.32 11.00 12.86
C GLN A 29 -4.99 9.57 12.41
N VAL A 30 -3.96 8.95 12.97
CA VAL A 30 -3.44 7.64 12.53
C VAL A 30 -3.21 6.74 13.74
N PRO A 31 -3.18 5.40 13.58
CA PRO A 31 -3.02 4.46 14.69
C PRO A 31 -1.56 4.32 15.15
N PHE A 32 -0.76 5.37 15.01
CA PHE A 32 0.65 5.41 15.41
C PHE A 32 0.86 6.46 16.49
N THR A 33 1.65 6.13 17.49
CA THR A 33 2.05 7.04 18.58
C THR A 33 2.96 8.16 18.06
N GLU A 34 3.09 9.26 18.81
CA GLU A 34 3.98 10.38 18.42
C GLU A 34 5.44 9.96 18.18
N PRO A 35 6.06 9.06 18.97
CA PRO A 35 7.39 8.52 18.66
C PRO A 35 7.44 7.75 17.34
N GLU A 36 6.46 6.89 17.05
CA GLU A 36 6.41 6.12 15.80
C GLU A 36 6.23 7.04 14.58
N VAL A 37 5.33 8.02 14.68
CA VAL A 37 5.16 9.06 13.65
C VAL A 37 6.47 9.83 13.44
N SER A 38 7.19 10.16 14.52
CA SER A 38 8.50 10.82 14.41
C SER A 38 9.51 9.95 13.64
N CYS A 39 9.56 8.65 13.90
CA CYS A 39 10.44 7.70 13.19
C CYS A 39 10.06 7.57 11.72
N LEU A 40 8.77 7.44 11.40
CA LEU A 40 8.29 7.36 10.03
C LEU A 40 8.56 8.66 9.24
N LEU A 41 8.34 9.82 9.84
CA LEU A 41 8.68 11.10 9.23
C LEU A 41 10.18 11.27 9.06
N LEU A 42 11.00 10.67 9.92
CA LEU A 42 12.45 10.69 9.76
C LEU A 42 12.91 9.89 8.55
N ILE A 43 12.27 8.74 8.28
CA ILE A 43 12.49 7.97 7.05
C ILE A 43 12.10 8.80 5.84
N TYR A 44 10.89 9.39 5.84
CA TYR A 44 10.44 10.30 4.78
C TYR A 44 11.45 11.44 4.55
N TYR A 45 11.93 12.06 5.63
CA TYR A 45 12.90 13.15 5.54
C TYR A 45 14.20 12.68 4.88
N LYS A 46 14.74 11.52 5.26
CA LYS A 46 15.96 10.96 4.66
C LYS A 46 15.80 10.68 3.16
N TYR A 47 14.66 10.13 2.73
CA TYR A 47 14.38 9.97 1.29
C TYR A 47 14.29 11.32 0.58
N SER A 48 13.67 12.33 1.20
CA SER A 48 13.54 13.65 0.58
C SER A 48 14.91 14.29 0.30
N LEU A 49 15.89 14.08 1.20
CA LEU A 49 17.24 14.63 1.08
C LEU A 49 18.03 14.04 -0.09
N GLN A 50 17.68 12.86 -0.59
CA GLN A 50 18.31 12.28 -1.78
C GLN A 50 18.01 13.10 -3.05
N ASN A 51 16.93 13.89 -3.06
CA ASN A 51 16.60 14.82 -4.14
C ASN A 51 17.36 16.15 -4.02
N GLY A 52 18.25 16.28 -3.04
CA GLY A 52 19.05 17.47 -2.78
C GLY A 52 18.90 17.99 -1.36
N PRO A 53 19.88 18.73 -0.84
CA PRO A 53 19.94 19.12 0.56
C PRO A 53 18.79 20.05 0.97
N THR A 54 18.16 20.76 0.04
CA THR A 54 17.03 21.68 0.30
C THR A 54 15.67 21.06 0.06
N SER A 55 15.61 19.85 -0.51
CA SER A 55 14.37 19.13 -0.75
C SER A 55 13.62 18.84 0.55
N ARG A 56 12.30 18.72 0.43
CA ARG A 56 11.35 18.48 1.53
C ARG A 56 10.35 17.39 1.22
N GLN A 57 10.39 16.84 0.01
CA GLN A 57 9.42 15.84 -0.46
C GLN A 57 10.11 14.70 -1.18
N ILE A 58 9.46 13.53 -1.14
CA ILE A 58 9.85 12.36 -1.92
C ILE A 58 9.13 12.40 -3.27
N THR A 59 9.80 11.94 -4.32
CA THR A 59 9.21 11.84 -5.67
C THR A 59 8.35 10.58 -5.80
N ASN A 60 7.46 10.56 -6.79
CA ASN A 60 6.69 9.35 -7.12
C ASN A 60 7.59 8.16 -7.47
N THR A 61 8.73 8.41 -8.13
CA THR A 61 9.71 7.35 -8.42
C THR A 61 10.32 6.74 -7.16
N GLN A 62 10.66 7.56 -6.15
CA GLN A 62 11.15 7.05 -4.87
C GLN A 62 10.06 6.29 -4.14
N PHE A 63 8.83 6.82 -4.14
CA PHE A 63 7.71 6.19 -3.47
C PHE A 63 7.31 4.86 -4.12
N GLY A 64 7.29 4.77 -5.45
CA GLY A 64 7.07 3.51 -6.16
C GLY A 64 8.10 2.43 -5.78
N LYS A 65 9.37 2.80 -5.55
CA LYS A 65 10.38 1.86 -5.04
C LYS A 65 10.10 1.41 -3.60
N ILE A 66 9.54 2.29 -2.77
CA ILE A 66 9.12 1.94 -1.40
C ILE A 66 7.92 0.97 -1.47
N VAL A 67 6.93 1.25 -2.32
CA VAL A 67 5.76 0.39 -2.59
C VAL A 67 6.23 -1.01 -3.02
N ILE A 68 7.08 -1.11 -4.04
CA ILE A 68 7.68 -2.38 -4.50
C ILE A 68 8.40 -3.10 -3.35
N GLY A 69 9.25 -2.40 -2.61
CA GLY A 69 10.05 -3.00 -1.54
C GLY A 69 9.22 -3.47 -0.35
N PHE A 70 8.19 -2.71 0.04
CA PHE A 70 7.35 -3.02 1.20
C PHE A 70 6.30 -4.07 0.88
N GLN A 71 5.67 -4.02 -0.28
CA GLN A 71 4.62 -4.98 -0.65
C GLN A 71 5.17 -6.20 -1.41
N GLN A 72 6.47 -6.23 -1.75
CA GLN A 72 7.08 -7.23 -2.64
C GLN A 72 6.32 -7.38 -3.96
N LEU A 73 5.84 -6.25 -4.48
CA LEU A 73 4.97 -6.19 -5.65
C LEU A 73 5.80 -5.98 -6.92
N TYR A 74 5.65 -6.89 -7.88
CA TYR A 74 6.34 -6.82 -9.19
C TYR A 74 5.42 -6.40 -10.34
N ASP A 75 4.10 -6.32 -10.10
CA ASP A 75 3.16 -5.75 -11.06
C ASP A 75 3.26 -4.23 -11.05
N MET A 76 3.96 -3.68 -12.04
CA MET A 76 4.20 -2.25 -12.15
C MET A 76 2.92 -1.43 -12.39
N ASP A 77 1.87 -2.04 -12.97
CA ASP A 77 0.58 -1.35 -13.13
C ASP A 77 -0.13 -1.19 -11.79
N ALA A 78 -0.04 -2.21 -10.92
CA ALA A 78 -0.57 -2.11 -9.56
C ALA A 78 0.24 -1.12 -8.71
N VAL A 79 1.57 -1.09 -8.86
CA VAL A 79 2.44 -0.08 -8.22
C VAL A 79 2.05 1.34 -8.63
N ASP A 80 1.89 1.58 -9.93
CA ASP A 80 1.53 2.91 -10.45
C ASP A 80 0.15 3.37 -9.95
N ARG A 81 -0.83 2.45 -9.90
CA ARG A 81 -2.15 2.71 -9.32
C ARG A 81 -2.08 3.05 -7.83
N ILE A 82 -1.33 2.31 -7.03
CA ILE A 82 -1.11 2.61 -5.61
C ILE A 82 -0.47 3.99 -5.44
N VAL A 83 0.57 4.30 -6.21
CA VAL A 83 1.22 5.62 -6.16
C VAL A 83 0.23 6.72 -6.53
N THR A 84 -0.58 6.52 -7.57
CA THR A 84 -1.58 7.49 -8.04
C THR A 84 -2.67 7.72 -6.99
N LEU A 85 -3.21 6.67 -6.37
CA LEU A 85 -4.20 6.76 -5.30
C LEU A 85 -3.69 7.54 -4.09
N ILE A 86 -2.47 7.25 -3.65
CA ILE A 86 -1.87 7.93 -2.49
C ILE A 86 -1.53 9.39 -2.80
N THR A 87 -1.05 9.67 -4.01
CA THR A 87 -0.56 11.01 -4.38
C THR A 87 -1.62 11.89 -5.03
N GLY A 88 -2.79 11.35 -5.38
CA GLY A 88 -3.77 12.03 -6.22
C GLY A 88 -3.12 12.65 -7.47
N ASP A 89 -2.30 11.85 -8.16
CA ASP A 89 -1.54 12.21 -9.38
C ASP A 89 -0.58 13.42 -9.25
N ARG A 90 -0.21 13.80 -8.02
CA ARG A 90 0.81 14.83 -7.79
C ARG A 90 2.20 14.25 -8.02
N LYS A 91 3.15 15.08 -8.46
CA LYS A 91 4.56 14.68 -8.70
C LYS A 91 5.35 14.25 -7.46
N TYR A 92 4.83 14.57 -6.27
CA TYR A 92 5.50 14.35 -5.00
C TYR A 92 4.52 13.89 -3.95
N VAL A 93 5.00 13.02 -3.06
CA VAL A 93 4.23 12.53 -1.91
C VAL A 93 4.43 13.48 -0.74
N LYS A 94 3.35 13.88 -0.08
CA LYS A 94 3.38 14.69 1.16
C LYS A 94 3.68 13.81 2.38
N PRO A 95 4.13 14.38 3.50
CA PRO A 95 4.38 13.62 4.72
C PRO A 95 3.15 12.83 5.19
N MET A 96 1.97 13.46 5.20
CA MET A 96 0.73 12.78 5.62
C MET A 96 0.37 11.61 4.69
N GLU A 97 0.51 11.78 3.38
CA GLU A 97 0.22 10.73 2.38
C GLU A 97 1.13 9.51 2.58
N PHE A 98 2.41 9.74 2.89
CA PHE A 98 3.33 8.67 3.26
C PHE A 98 2.90 7.94 4.54
N ILE A 99 2.48 8.67 5.59
CA ILE A 99 2.01 8.05 6.83
C ILE A 99 0.68 7.31 6.63
N GLN A 100 -0.21 7.81 5.78
CA GLN A 100 -1.46 7.14 5.39
C GLN A 100 -1.15 5.82 4.66
N PHE A 101 -0.20 5.82 3.73
CA PHE A 101 0.28 4.58 3.10
C PHE A 101 0.82 3.59 4.14
N MET A 102 1.65 4.06 5.09
CA MET A 102 2.12 3.21 6.20
C MET A 102 0.96 2.65 7.02
N THR A 103 -0.08 3.45 7.27
CA THR A 103 -1.28 2.99 7.98
C THR A 103 -2.00 1.87 7.22
N ILE A 104 -2.11 2.00 5.90
CA ILE A 104 -2.77 1.01 5.03
C ILE A 104 -1.99 -0.31 5.03
N ILE A 105 -0.68 -0.30 4.82
CA ILE A 105 0.10 -1.54 4.72
C ILE A 105 0.31 -2.24 6.08
N MET A 106 0.20 -1.50 7.19
CA MET A 106 0.34 -2.04 8.54
C MET A 106 -0.99 -2.52 9.13
N THR A 107 -2.13 -2.17 8.53
CA THR A 107 -3.44 -2.53 9.08
C THR A 107 -3.69 -4.05 9.06
N ARG A 108 -4.42 -4.53 10.08
CA ARG A 108 -5.02 -5.87 10.11
C ARG A 108 -6.55 -5.82 9.95
N ASP A 109 -7.11 -4.63 9.82
CA ASP A 109 -8.54 -4.40 9.62
C ASP A 109 -8.93 -4.81 8.18
N ILE A 110 -9.71 -5.88 8.07
CA ILE A 110 -10.11 -6.44 6.78
C ILE A 110 -10.98 -5.48 5.97
N GLU A 111 -11.81 -4.65 6.61
CA GLU A 111 -12.68 -3.70 5.90
C GLU A 111 -11.84 -2.64 5.18
N ARG A 112 -10.88 -2.05 5.89
CA ARG A 112 -9.93 -1.10 5.29
C ARG A 112 -9.07 -1.73 4.21
N LYS A 113 -8.70 -3.00 4.37
CA LYS A 113 -7.96 -3.72 3.33
C LYS A 113 -8.82 -3.92 2.07
N MET A 114 -10.08 -4.30 2.23
CA MET A 114 -11.01 -4.46 1.11
C MET A 114 -11.22 -3.15 0.35
N GLU A 115 -11.49 -2.04 1.07
CA GLU A 115 -11.65 -0.72 0.45
C GLU A 115 -10.42 -0.34 -0.38
N PHE A 116 -9.23 -0.49 0.19
CA PHE A 116 -8.00 -0.15 -0.51
C PHE A 116 -7.70 -1.09 -1.69
N ALA A 117 -7.89 -2.40 -1.53
CA ALA A 117 -7.70 -3.36 -2.61
C ALA A 117 -8.61 -3.07 -3.79
N TYR A 118 -9.90 -2.84 -3.51
CA TYR A 118 -10.89 -2.52 -4.53
C TYR A 118 -10.52 -1.23 -5.28
N MET A 119 -10.14 -0.16 -4.58
CA MET A 119 -9.68 1.08 -5.23
C MET A 119 -8.45 0.88 -6.14
N VAL A 120 -7.56 -0.05 -5.80
CA VAL A 120 -6.40 -0.40 -6.66
C VAL A 120 -6.85 -1.18 -7.90
N TYR A 121 -7.86 -2.05 -7.77
CA TYR A 121 -8.37 -2.84 -8.90
C TYR A 121 -9.27 -2.02 -9.83
N ASP A 122 -10.24 -1.28 -9.30
CA ASP A 122 -11.18 -0.45 -10.03
C ASP A 122 -10.52 0.87 -10.47
N LYS A 123 -9.74 0.77 -11.54
CA LYS A 123 -8.93 1.87 -12.07
C LYS A 123 -9.76 3.11 -12.46
N PHE A 124 -11.02 2.94 -12.83
CA PHE A 124 -11.84 3.98 -13.45
C PHE A 124 -13.07 4.37 -12.63
N ASP A 125 -13.26 3.79 -11.44
CA ASP A 125 -14.46 3.98 -10.61
C ASP A 125 -15.73 3.59 -11.37
N LEU A 126 -15.62 2.52 -12.18
CA LEU A 126 -16.69 1.98 -13.02
C LEU A 126 -17.00 0.52 -12.67
N GLY A 127 -16.38 -0.01 -11.62
CA GLY A 127 -16.43 -1.41 -11.24
C GLY A 127 -15.38 -2.28 -11.93
N ILE A 128 -15.17 -3.47 -11.37
CA ILE A 128 -14.21 -4.44 -11.89
C ILE A 128 -14.89 -5.24 -13.01
N ASN A 129 -14.63 -4.85 -14.25
CA ASN A 129 -15.17 -5.51 -15.43
C ASN A 129 -14.28 -6.66 -15.93
N ARG A 130 -14.78 -7.38 -16.93
CA ARG A 130 -14.06 -8.49 -17.58
C ARG A 130 -12.67 -8.12 -18.12
N GLU A 131 -12.48 -6.91 -18.63
CA GLU A 131 -11.16 -6.48 -19.14
C GLU A 131 -10.13 -6.39 -18.00
N ILE A 132 -10.52 -5.83 -16.86
CA ILE A 132 -9.66 -5.76 -15.66
C ILE A 132 -9.30 -7.17 -15.19
N ILE A 133 -10.28 -8.09 -15.16
CA ILE A 133 -10.05 -9.49 -14.76
C ILE A 133 -9.11 -10.19 -15.73
N SER A 134 -9.35 -10.09 -17.04
CA SER A 134 -8.49 -10.69 -18.07
C SER A 134 -7.04 -10.22 -17.95
N ASN A 135 -6.81 -8.91 -17.80
CA ASN A 135 -5.48 -8.33 -17.65
C ASN A 135 -4.75 -8.83 -16.40
N ALA A 136 -5.47 -9.10 -15.30
CA ALA A 136 -4.88 -9.70 -14.10
C ALA A 136 -4.56 -11.18 -14.31
N VAL A 137 -5.49 -11.93 -14.90
CA VAL A 137 -5.37 -13.38 -15.14
C VAL A 137 -4.22 -13.71 -16.10
N GLU A 138 -3.95 -12.86 -17.11
CA GLU A 138 -2.77 -13.00 -17.97
C GLU A 138 -1.47 -13.11 -17.19
N LYS A 139 -1.36 -12.40 -16.06
CA LYS A 139 -0.18 -12.37 -15.19
C LYS A 139 -0.05 -13.62 -14.31
N PHE A 140 -1.13 -14.39 -14.12
CA PHE A 140 -1.14 -15.60 -13.30
C PHE A 140 -0.57 -16.82 -14.01
N PHE A 141 -0.74 -16.88 -15.33
CA PHE A 141 -0.32 -18.01 -16.16
C PHE A 141 0.80 -17.57 -17.11
N PRO A 142 2.05 -18.01 -16.92
CA PRO A 142 3.13 -17.73 -17.86
C PRO A 142 3.00 -18.58 -19.13
N GLY A 143 3.34 -18.03 -20.29
CA GLY A 143 3.30 -18.72 -21.59
C GLY A 143 2.12 -18.31 -22.46
N ASP A 144 2.11 -18.78 -23.71
CA ASP A 144 1.11 -18.39 -24.74
C ASP A 144 0.70 -19.58 -25.63
N ASP A 145 0.77 -20.81 -25.11
CA ASP A 145 0.22 -21.97 -25.81
C ASP A 145 -1.31 -22.05 -25.64
N ASP A 146 -1.96 -22.84 -26.49
CA ASP A 146 -3.43 -22.94 -26.52
C ASP A 146 -4.00 -23.42 -25.17
N GLU A 147 -3.30 -24.29 -24.45
CA GLU A 147 -3.70 -24.77 -23.12
C GLU A 147 -3.69 -23.64 -22.09
N VAL A 148 -2.65 -22.80 -22.08
CA VAL A 148 -2.57 -21.60 -21.23
C VAL A 148 -3.67 -20.60 -21.56
N LEU A 149 -3.99 -20.42 -22.84
CA LEU A 149 -5.07 -19.53 -23.26
C LEU A 149 -6.44 -20.02 -22.78
N GLU A 150 -6.71 -21.33 -22.88
CA GLU A 150 -7.93 -21.94 -22.33
C GLU A 150 -7.99 -21.79 -20.80
N MET A 151 -6.90 -22.05 -20.08
CA MET A 151 -6.83 -21.86 -18.62
C MET A 151 -7.11 -20.42 -18.20
N ARG A 152 -6.60 -19.43 -18.96
CA ARG A 152 -6.88 -18.01 -18.71
C ARG A 152 -8.37 -17.70 -18.91
N LEU A 153 -8.99 -18.20 -19.99
CA LEU A 153 -10.41 -18.00 -20.25
C LEU A 153 -11.29 -18.62 -19.15
N ASP A 154 -10.99 -19.85 -18.75
CA ASP A 154 -11.71 -20.55 -17.68
C ASP A 154 -11.57 -19.82 -16.33
N MET A 155 -10.38 -19.29 -16.03
CA MET A 155 -10.17 -18.50 -14.82
C MET A 155 -10.96 -17.18 -14.84
N VAL A 156 -11.04 -16.48 -15.99
CA VAL A 156 -11.85 -15.26 -16.12
C VAL A 156 -13.32 -15.57 -15.86
N GLU A 157 -13.87 -16.63 -16.48
CA GLU A 157 -15.27 -17.02 -16.26
C GLU A 157 -15.52 -17.44 -14.81
N PHE A 158 -14.60 -18.17 -14.21
CA PHE A 158 -14.69 -18.58 -12.82
C PHE A 158 -14.73 -17.38 -11.87
N LEU A 159 -13.88 -16.37 -12.09
CA LEU A 159 -13.85 -15.17 -11.25
C LEU A 159 -15.10 -14.33 -11.41
N ILE A 160 -15.62 -14.17 -12.63
CA ILE A 160 -16.91 -13.48 -12.86
C ILE A 160 -18.02 -14.25 -12.13
N LEU A 161 -18.18 -15.55 -12.38
CA LEU A 161 -19.21 -16.37 -11.73
C LEU A 161 -19.12 -16.33 -10.19
N LYS A 162 -17.92 -16.13 -9.65
CA LYS A 162 -17.66 -16.12 -8.21
C LYS A 162 -18.07 -14.81 -7.54
N PHE A 163 -17.91 -13.69 -8.23
CA PHE A 163 -17.98 -12.35 -7.65
C PHE A 163 -19.10 -11.48 -8.22
N ASP A 164 -19.52 -11.68 -9.46
CA ASP A 164 -20.64 -10.99 -10.10
C ASP A 164 -21.93 -11.71 -9.69
N GLU A 165 -22.55 -11.27 -8.60
CA GLU A 165 -23.68 -11.95 -7.96
C GLU A 165 -24.98 -11.72 -8.76
N ASP A 166 -25.11 -10.58 -9.45
CA ASP A 166 -26.28 -10.22 -10.24
C ASP A 166 -26.16 -10.46 -11.76
N GLN A 167 -24.97 -10.86 -12.23
CA GLN A 167 -24.65 -11.23 -13.61
C GLN A 167 -24.75 -10.06 -14.60
N ASP A 168 -24.45 -8.84 -14.16
CA ASP A 168 -24.44 -7.65 -15.02
C ASP A 168 -23.10 -7.44 -15.77
N GLY A 169 -22.08 -8.24 -15.45
CA GLY A 169 -20.75 -8.21 -16.05
C GLY A 169 -19.76 -7.26 -15.37
N VAL A 170 -20.13 -6.66 -14.24
CA VAL A 170 -19.33 -5.70 -13.46
C VAL A 170 -19.37 -6.07 -11.97
N ILE A 171 -18.22 -6.42 -11.41
CA ILE A 171 -18.12 -6.66 -9.98
C ILE A 171 -18.04 -5.32 -9.25
N THR A 172 -19.04 -5.03 -8.42
CA THR A 172 -19.11 -3.86 -7.55
C THR A 172 -18.34 -4.06 -6.24
N PHE A 173 -18.10 -2.97 -5.49
CA PHE A 173 -17.47 -3.06 -4.18
C PHE A 173 -18.29 -3.92 -3.19
N GLU A 174 -19.62 -3.82 -3.23
CA GLU A 174 -20.47 -4.56 -2.29
C GLU A 174 -20.46 -6.05 -2.57
N GLU A 175 -20.41 -6.48 -3.84
CA GLU A 175 -20.29 -7.89 -4.19
C GLU A 175 -18.89 -8.43 -3.86
N TYR A 176 -17.84 -7.70 -4.21
CA TYR A 176 -16.47 -8.02 -3.80
C TYR A 176 -16.37 -8.18 -2.28
N LYS A 177 -16.92 -7.22 -1.52
CA LYS A 177 -16.96 -7.23 -0.06
C LYS A 177 -17.77 -8.41 0.46
N SER A 178 -18.95 -8.70 -0.10
CA SER A 178 -19.78 -9.85 0.24
C SER A 178 -18.95 -11.14 0.17
N VAL A 179 -18.27 -11.37 -0.95
CA VAL A 179 -17.47 -12.57 -1.16
C VAL A 179 -16.26 -12.63 -0.21
N VAL A 180 -15.49 -11.54 -0.09
CA VAL A 180 -14.27 -11.51 0.75
C VAL A 180 -14.59 -11.64 2.24
N MET A 181 -15.72 -11.11 2.71
CA MET A 181 -16.13 -11.29 4.11
C MET A 181 -16.41 -12.76 4.45
N HIS A 182 -16.92 -13.54 3.49
CA HIS A 182 -17.10 -14.98 3.66
C HIS A 182 -15.82 -15.78 3.39
N GLN A 183 -14.94 -15.28 2.52
CA GLN A 183 -13.70 -15.94 2.10
C GLN A 183 -12.52 -14.96 2.09
N PRO A 184 -11.92 -14.62 3.25
CA PRO A 184 -10.92 -13.55 3.37
C PRO A 184 -9.64 -13.76 2.55
N HIS A 185 -9.34 -15.00 2.15
CA HIS A 185 -8.20 -15.30 1.26
C HIS A 185 -8.40 -14.76 -0.17
N LEU A 186 -9.62 -14.36 -0.53
CA LEU A 186 -9.95 -13.73 -1.82
C LEU A 186 -9.80 -12.20 -1.80
N LEU A 187 -9.30 -11.61 -0.70
CA LEU A 187 -9.03 -10.18 -0.62
C LEU A 187 -8.20 -9.67 -1.82
N GLU A 188 -7.19 -10.45 -2.21
CA GLU A 188 -6.21 -10.06 -3.24
C GLU A 188 -6.39 -10.89 -4.52
N PHE A 189 -7.65 -11.18 -4.91
CA PHE A 189 -7.98 -12.13 -5.98
C PHE A 189 -7.46 -11.76 -7.38
N LEU A 190 -7.16 -10.48 -7.63
CA LEU A 190 -6.55 -10.01 -8.89
C LEU A 190 -5.03 -9.80 -8.77
N GLY A 191 -4.42 -10.27 -7.69
CA GLY A 191 -2.99 -10.21 -7.44
C GLY A 191 -2.64 -9.43 -6.16
N PRO A 192 -1.41 -9.61 -5.65
CA PRO A 192 -1.00 -9.07 -4.37
C PRO A 192 -1.02 -7.53 -4.34
N ILE A 193 -1.42 -6.99 -3.21
CA ILE A 193 -1.45 -5.56 -2.87
C ILE A 193 -0.79 -5.33 -1.52
N PHE A 194 -0.97 -6.20 -0.53
CA PHE A 194 -0.49 -5.99 0.83
C PHE A 194 0.79 -6.77 1.09
N PRO A 195 1.65 -6.30 2.03
CA PRO A 195 2.74 -7.13 2.52
C PRO A 195 2.20 -8.38 3.22
N SER A 196 2.90 -9.50 3.02
CA SER A 196 2.74 -10.68 3.87
C SER A 196 3.01 -10.34 5.34
N ASP A 197 2.53 -11.18 6.26
CA ASP A 197 2.71 -10.94 7.70
C ASP A 197 4.20 -10.87 8.09
N ASP A 198 5.05 -11.72 7.49
CA ASP A 198 6.50 -11.70 7.72
C ASP A 198 7.13 -10.38 7.28
N ILE A 199 6.77 -9.89 6.10
CA ILE A 199 7.29 -8.62 5.57
C ILE A 199 6.78 -7.45 6.39
N ARG A 200 5.51 -7.48 6.82
CA ARG A 200 4.95 -6.46 7.71
C ARG A 200 5.69 -6.42 9.04
N GLN A 201 6.08 -7.57 9.59
CA GLN A 201 6.91 -7.64 10.79
C GLN A 201 8.28 -7.01 10.57
N VAL A 202 8.94 -7.30 9.44
CA VAL A 202 10.21 -6.67 9.06
C VAL A 202 10.05 -5.16 8.92
N ILE A 203 8.97 -4.68 8.30
CA ILE A 203 8.66 -3.25 8.20
C ILE A 203 8.51 -2.64 9.60
N ALA A 204 7.75 -3.26 10.50
CA ALA A 204 7.57 -2.76 11.87
C ALA A 204 8.90 -2.58 12.60
N TYR A 205 9.78 -3.60 12.55
CA TYR A 205 11.12 -3.55 13.14
C TYR A 205 12.01 -2.47 12.51
N CYS A 206 12.09 -2.42 11.18
CA CYS A 206 12.95 -1.48 10.46
C CYS A 206 12.48 -0.03 10.53
N THR A 207 11.19 0.19 10.78
CA THR A 207 10.59 1.54 10.84
C THR A 207 10.24 1.98 12.25
N ALA A 208 10.55 1.16 13.26
CA ALA A 208 10.29 1.42 14.68
C ALA A 208 8.80 1.65 15.01
N ILE A 209 7.90 0.89 14.36
CA ILE A 209 6.47 0.86 14.73
C ILE A 209 6.28 -0.19 15.84
N TYR A 210 6.70 0.15 17.04
CA TYR A 210 6.73 -0.76 18.19
C TYR A 210 5.37 -1.33 18.58
N SER A 211 4.29 -0.56 18.40
CA SER A 211 2.90 -1.00 18.61
C SER A 211 2.51 -2.19 17.72
N HIS A 212 3.22 -2.42 16.62
CA HIS A 212 2.99 -3.50 15.67
C HIS A 212 4.03 -4.62 15.79
N ILE A 213 4.82 -4.64 16.87
CA ILE A 213 5.77 -5.70 17.19
C ILE A 213 5.17 -6.58 18.31
N PRO A 214 4.76 -7.84 18.02
CA PRO A 214 4.08 -8.72 18.99
C PRO A 214 4.85 -8.91 20.30
N GLU A 215 6.17 -9.02 20.24
CA GLU A 215 7.02 -9.25 21.41
C GLU A 215 7.09 -8.02 22.34
N LEU A 216 6.78 -6.83 21.83
CA LEU A 216 6.83 -5.57 22.57
C LEU A 216 5.44 -5.07 23.00
N SER A 217 4.37 -5.62 22.44
CA SER A 217 2.98 -5.26 22.78
C SER A 217 2.49 -5.91 24.09
N SER A 218 3.32 -6.76 24.71
CA SER A 218 3.05 -7.46 25.98
C SER A 218 3.87 -6.93 27.18
N MET A 219 4.63 -5.84 26.99
CA MET A 219 5.33 -5.12 28.06
C MET A 219 4.56 -3.86 28.46
#